data_AF-A0A9D6LAZ6-F1
#
_entry.id   AF-A0A9D6LAZ6-F1
#
_cell.length_a   1.000
_cell.length_b   1.000
_cell.length_c   1.000
_cell.angle_alpha   90.00
_cell.angle_beta   90.00
_cell.angle_gamma   90.00
#
_symmetry.space_group_name_H-M   'P 1'
#
loop_
_entity.id
_entity.type
_entity.pdbx_description
1 polymer ?
#
loop_
_entity_poly.entity_id
_entity_poly.type
_entity_poly.pdbx_seq_one_letter_code
_entity_poly.pdbx_strand_id
1 'polypeptide(L)'
;MVKKFIAYDLALELYNQCEGLKAKHHVKDQLERAALSVALNLAEGSGKPTMPEKRRFYSIALGSLRETQTLLQIIKADDAIPVAHRLGGMIYRLVHPTVHG
;
A
#
# COMPACT_ATOMS: atom_id res chain seq x y z
N MET A 1 -4.24 16.72 9.64
CA MET A 1 -3.67 15.82 8.60
C MET A 1 -2.37 16.43 8.12
N VAL A 2 -1.26 15.69 8.18
CA VAL A 2 0.06 16.18 7.73
C VAL A 2 -0.05 16.56 6.25
N LYS A 3 0.31 17.79 5.89
CA LYS A 3 0.30 18.24 4.48
C LYS A 3 1.26 17.34 3.67
N LYS A 4 0.72 16.64 2.66
CA LYS A 4 1.38 15.81 1.64
C LYS A 4 2.20 14.62 2.16
N PHE A 5 1.53 13.51 2.45
CA PHE A 5 2.18 12.20 2.55
C PHE A 5 1.93 11.39 1.28
N ILE A 6 2.79 11.57 0.27
CA ILE A 6 2.58 11.07 -1.10
C ILE A 6 2.32 9.56 -1.14
N ALA A 7 2.99 8.76 -0.30
CA ALA A 7 2.78 7.32 -0.28
C ALA A 7 1.35 6.95 0.19
N TYR A 8 0.81 7.71 1.15
CA TYR A 8 -0.57 7.53 1.58
C TYR A 8 -1.57 7.97 0.50
N ASP A 9 -1.33 9.11 -0.15
CA ASP A 9 -2.20 9.58 -1.24
C ASP A 9 -2.26 8.56 -2.39
N LEU A 10 -1.11 7.99 -2.76
CA LEU A 10 -1.02 6.95 -3.79
C LEU A 10 -1.64 5.61 -3.34
N ALA A 11 -1.65 5.32 -2.03
CA ALA A 11 -2.37 4.16 -1.50
C ALA A 11 -3.89 4.33 -1.57
N LEU A 12 -4.41 5.54 -1.39
CA LEU A 12 -5.83 5.83 -1.63
C LEU A 12 -6.19 5.71 -3.11
N GLU A 13 -5.32 6.19 -4.01
CA GLU A 13 -5.50 6.00 -5.45
C GLU A 13 -5.56 4.50 -5.81
N LEU A 14 -4.61 3.71 -5.29
CA LEU A 14 -4.60 2.26 -5.50
C LEU A 14 -5.87 1.59 -4.97
N TYR A 15 -6.34 1.97 -3.77
CA TYR A 15 -7.56 1.44 -3.19
C TYR A 15 -8.79 1.72 -4.07
N ASN A 16 -8.95 2.96 -4.53
CA ASN A 16 -10.07 3.34 -5.42
C ASN A 16 -10.03 2.58 -6.75
N GLN A 17 -8.83 2.36 -7.31
CA GLN A 17 -8.68 1.50 -8.50
C GLN A 17 -9.12 0.06 -8.19
N CYS A 18 -8.66 -0.51 -7.07
CA CYS A 18 -9.04 -1.85 -6.64
C CYS A 18 -10.56 -1.99 -6.44
N GLU A 19 -11.22 -0.99 -5.84
CA GLU A 19 -12.67 -0.94 -5.64
C GLU A 19 -13.45 -0.95 -6.96
N GLY A 20 -12.92 -0.34 -8.03
CA GLY A 20 -13.54 -0.36 -9.36
C GLY A 20 -13.41 -1.68 -10.14
N LEU A 21 -12.51 -2.60 -9.73
CA LEU A 21 -12.21 -3.82 -10.49
C LEU A 21 -13.25 -4.91 -10.31
N LYS A 22 -13.55 -5.65 -11.39
CA LYS A 22 -14.43 -6.83 -11.36
C LYS A 22 -13.61 -8.09 -11.10
N ALA A 23 -14.05 -8.91 -10.14
CA ALA A 23 -13.44 -10.20 -9.84
C ALA A 23 -14.47 -11.14 -9.18
N LYS A 24 -14.11 -12.42 -9.00
CA LYS A 24 -14.90 -13.34 -8.16
C LYS A 24 -15.00 -12.76 -6.74
N HIS A 25 -16.17 -12.88 -6.10
CA HIS A 25 -16.45 -12.30 -4.78
C HIS A 25 -15.32 -12.53 -3.76
N HIS A 26 -14.84 -13.76 -3.62
CA HIS A 26 -13.77 -14.08 -2.65
C HIS A 26 -12.41 -13.45 -3.00
N VAL A 27 -12.12 -13.20 -4.29
CA VAL A 27 -10.89 -12.52 -4.73
C VAL A 27 -11.03 -11.02 -4.55
N LYS A 28 -12.21 -10.49 -4.87
CA LYS A 28 -12.56 -9.07 -4.72
C LYS A 28 -12.47 -8.63 -3.26
N ASP A 29 -13.06 -9.38 -2.34
CA ASP A 29 -12.98 -9.11 -0.90
C ASP A 29 -11.52 -9.12 -0.41
N GLN A 30 -10.72 -10.11 -0.82
CA GLN A 30 -9.30 -10.16 -0.46
C GLN A 30 -8.52 -8.97 -1.02
N LEU A 31 -8.81 -8.56 -2.25
CA LEU A 31 -8.14 -7.43 -2.90
C LEU A 31 -8.45 -6.12 -2.19
N GLU A 32 -9.73 -5.87 -1.88
CA GLU A 32 -10.17 -4.65 -1.21
C GLU A 32 -9.62 -4.58 0.22
N ARG A 33 -9.65 -5.69 0.97
CA ARG A 33 -9.07 -5.74 2.32
C ARG A 33 -7.56 -5.51 2.31
N ALA A 34 -6.84 -6.14 1.37
CA ALA A 34 -5.40 -5.94 1.23
C ALA A 34 -5.06 -4.49 0.87
N ALA A 35 -5.72 -3.91 -0.14
CA ALA A 35 -5.49 -2.53 -0.56
C ALA A 35 -5.85 -1.51 0.54
N LEU A 36 -6.96 -1.72 1.25
CA LEU A 36 -7.36 -0.91 2.41
C LEU A 36 -6.30 -0.97 3.52
N SER A 37 -5.79 -2.17 3.82
CA SER A 37 -4.73 -2.35 4.82
C SER A 37 -3.46 -1.55 4.50
N VAL A 38 -3.10 -1.40 3.22
CA VAL A 38 -1.96 -0.56 2.81
C VAL A 38 -2.18 0.89 3.24
N ALA A 39 -3.34 1.47 2.92
CA ALA A 39 -3.66 2.86 3.26
C ALA A 39 -3.73 3.08 4.78
N LEU A 40 -4.39 2.17 5.51
CA LEU A 40 -4.53 2.26 6.97
C LEU A 40 -3.19 2.18 7.69
N ASN A 41 -2.32 1.24 7.32
CA ASN A 41 -1.01 1.10 7.94
C ASN A 41 -0.08 2.27 7.60
N LEU A 42 -0.15 2.84 6.39
CA LEU A 42 0.60 4.05 6.06
C LEU A 42 0.13 5.25 6.90
N ALA A 43 -1.19 5.44 7.03
CA ALA A 43 -1.76 6.50 7.85
C ALA A 43 -1.33 6.35 9.32
N GLU A 44 -1.53 5.17 9.90
CA GLU A 44 -1.17 4.93 11.30
C GLU A 44 0.34 5.05 11.53
N GLY A 45 1.16 4.48 10.65
CA GLY A 45 2.60 4.60 10.71
C GLY A 45 3.08 6.04 10.65
N SER A 46 2.46 6.89 9.83
CA SER A 46 2.82 8.32 9.74
C SER A 46 2.61 9.09 11.05
N GLY A 47 1.67 8.63 11.88
CA GLY A 47 1.35 9.24 13.17
C GLY A 47 2.19 8.75 14.35
N LYS A 48 3.05 7.73 14.18
CA LYS A 48 3.85 7.20 15.30
C LYS A 48 5.02 8.13 15.67
N PRO A 49 5.38 8.22 16.96
CA PRO A 49 6.38 9.19 17.41
C PRO A 49 7.82 8.78 17.05
N THR A 50 8.13 7.49 17.02
CA THR A 50 9.50 7.00 16.80
C THR A 50 9.67 6.25 15.48
N MET A 51 10.86 6.35 14.89
CA MET A 51 11.16 5.65 13.64
C MET A 51 10.98 4.12 13.69
N PRO A 52 11.36 3.41 14.77
CA PRO A 52 11.08 1.97 14.90
C PRO A 52 9.59 1.65 14.83
N GLU A 53 8.73 2.44 15.48
CA GLU A 53 7.28 2.26 15.42
C GLU A 53 6.75 2.54 14.01
N LYS A 54 7.16 3.65 13.37
CA LYS A 54 6.78 3.95 11.98
C LYS A 54 7.11 2.78 11.06
N ARG A 55 8.34 2.25 11.17
CA ARG A 55 8.84 1.13 10.36
C ARG A 55 7.97 -0.11 10.51
N ARG A 56 7.51 -0.44 11.72
CA ARG A 56 6.63 -1.61 11.95
C ARG A 56 5.37 -1.53 11.09
N PHE A 57 4.69 -0.38 11.08
CA PHE A 57 3.50 -0.16 10.26
C PHE A 57 3.81 -0.15 8.77
N TYR A 58 4.90 0.48 8.35
CA TYR A 58 5.29 0.49 6.94
C TYR A 58 5.67 -0.91 6.42
N SER A 59 6.25 -1.77 7.26
CA SER A 59 6.51 -3.17 6.92
C SER A 59 5.22 -3.96 6.72
N ILE A 60 4.19 -3.70 7.54
CA ILE A 60 2.87 -4.31 7.37
C ILE A 60 2.23 -3.82 6.06
N ALA A 61 2.29 -2.52 5.78
CA ALA A 61 1.81 -1.95 4.52
C ALA A 61 2.51 -2.58 3.30
N LEU A 62 3.82 -2.83 3.37
CA LEU A 62 4.57 -3.50 2.31
C LEU A 62 4.10 -4.95 2.10
N GLY A 63 3.77 -5.66 3.17
CA GLY A 63 3.18 -7.00 3.11
C GLY A 63 1.83 -6.98 2.39
N SER A 64 0.90 -6.14 2.85
CA SER A 64 -0.43 -6.01 2.23
C SER A 64 -0.37 -5.53 0.77
N LEU A 65 0.64 -4.72 0.40
CA LEU A 65 0.83 -4.32 -0.99
C LEU A 65 1.25 -5.49 -1.88
N ARG A 66 2.08 -6.42 -1.39
CA ARG A 66 2.46 -7.63 -2.14
C ARG A 66 1.27 -8.55 -2.38
N GLU A 67 0.39 -8.68 -1.38
CA GLU A 67 -0.89 -9.39 -1.54
C GLU A 67 -1.76 -8.71 -2.59
N THR A 68 -1.88 -7.38 -2.52
CA THR A 68 -2.62 -6.58 -3.51
C THR A 68 -2.07 -6.81 -4.92
N GLN A 69 -0.75 -6.73 -5.13
CA GLN A 69 -0.10 -6.98 -6.42
C GLN A 69 -0.36 -8.41 -6.93
N THR A 70 -0.32 -9.40 -6.05
CA THR A 70 -0.61 -10.80 -6.40
C THR A 70 -2.05 -10.95 -6.87
N LEU A 71 -3.00 -10.34 -6.16
CA LEU A 71 -4.42 -10.39 -6.50
C LEU A 71 -4.72 -9.64 -7.80
N LEU A 72 -4.08 -8.50 -8.06
CA LEU A 72 -4.17 -7.78 -9.34
C LEU A 72 -3.69 -8.65 -10.51
N GLN A 73 -2.61 -9.42 -10.34
CA GLN A 73 -2.14 -10.38 -11.35
C GLN A 73 -3.13 -11.54 -11.56
N ILE A 74 -3.72 -12.08 -10.48
CA ILE A 74 -4.73 -13.16 -10.55
C ILE A 74 -5.93 -12.73 -11.40
N ILE A 75 -6.36 -11.47 -11.27
CA ILE A 75 -7.53 -10.94 -12.00
C ILE A 75 -7.16 -10.25 -13.31
N LYS A 76 -5.87 -10.20 -13.66
CA LYS A 76 -5.33 -9.55 -14.87
C LYS A 76 -5.68 -8.07 -14.98
N ALA A 77 -5.59 -7.35 -13.86
CA ALA A 77 -5.85 -5.91 -13.78
C ALA A 77 -4.56 -5.11 -13.99
N ASP A 78 -4.06 -5.13 -15.22
CA ASP A 78 -2.75 -4.55 -15.56
C ASP A 78 -2.69 -3.03 -15.35
N ASP A 79 -3.82 -2.32 -15.50
CA ASP A 79 -3.90 -0.86 -15.34
C ASP A 79 -3.55 -0.37 -13.92
N ALA A 80 -3.76 -1.19 -12.89
CA ALA A 80 -3.47 -0.84 -11.50
C ALA A 80 -2.02 -1.17 -11.08
N ILE A 81 -1.32 -2.02 -11.86
CA ILE A 81 0.05 -2.46 -11.56
C ILE A 81 1.05 -1.29 -11.49
N PRO A 82 1.02 -0.28 -12.40
CA PRO A 82 1.93 0.86 -12.31
C PRO A 82 1.81 1.64 -10.99
N VAL A 83 0.58 1.85 -10.50
CA VAL A 83 0.34 2.53 -9.22
C VAL A 83 0.91 1.69 -8.07
N ALA A 84 0.59 0.39 -8.04
CA ALA A 84 1.09 -0.53 -7.03
C ALA A 84 2.63 -0.61 -7.01
N HIS A 85 3.28 -0.61 -8.18
CA HIS A 85 4.74 -0.66 -8.27
C HIS A 85 5.40 0.61 -7.75
N ARG A 86 4.90 1.80 -8.17
CA ARG A 86 5.38 3.09 -7.66
C ARG A 86 5.25 3.17 -6.14
N LEU A 87 4.08 2.79 -5.62
CA LEU A 87 3.82 2.73 -4.19
C LEU A 87 4.81 1.79 -3.48
N GLY A 88 5.07 0.62 -4.05
CA GLY A 88 6.03 -0.35 -3.51
C GLY A 88 7.44 0.22 -3.33
N GLY A 89 7.94 0.96 -4.31
CA GLY A 89 9.23 1.65 -4.19
C GLY A 89 9.25 2.68 -3.05
N MET A 90 8.15 3.39 -2.85
CA MET A 90 8.02 4.38 -1.77
C MET A 90 7.97 3.71 -0.39
N ILE A 91 7.10 2.71 -0.22
CA ILE A 91 6.99 1.97 1.04
C ILE A 91 8.31 1.28 1.37
N TYR A 92 9.00 0.70 0.38
CA TYR A 92 10.30 0.07 0.59
C TYR A 92 11.33 1.02 1.19
N ARG A 93 11.41 2.27 0.70
CA ARG A 93 12.31 3.31 1.26
C ARG A 93 11.90 3.75 2.66
N LEU A 94 10.61 3.76 2.97
CA LEU A 94 10.11 4.06 4.32
C LEU A 94 10.49 2.95 5.33
N VAL A 95 10.52 1.69 4.88
CA VAL A 95 10.95 0.55 5.70
C VAL A 95 12.48 0.52 5.86
N HIS A 96 13.21 0.77 4.78
CA HIS A 96 14.66 0.71 4.70
C HIS A 96 15.26 2.10 4.39
N PRO A 97 15.18 3.06 5.33
CA PRO A 97 15.76 4.38 5.12
C PRO A 97 17.26 4.23 4.90
N THR A 98 17.77 4.79 3.80
CA THR A 98 19.21 4.87 3.56
C THR A 98 19.85 5.68 4.67
N VAL A 99 20.77 5.08 5.42
CA VAL A 99 21.64 5.81 6.34
C VAL A 99 22.59 6.61 5.46
N HIS A 100 22.39 7.91 5.35
CA HIS A 100 23.47 8.79 4.93
C HIS A 100 24.25 9.09 6.21
N GLY A 101 25.42 8.46 6.32
CA GLY A 101 26.43 8.79 7.33
C GLY A 101 27.12 10.09 6.98
#